data_AF-A0A955ZCX3-F1
#
_entry.id   AF-A0A955ZCX3-F1
#
_cell.length_a   1.000
_cell.length_b   1.000
_cell.length_c   1.000
_cell.angle_alpha   90.00
_cell.angle_beta   90.00
_cell.angle_gamma   90.00
#
_symmetry.space_group_name_H-M   'P 1'
#
loop_
_entity.id
_entity.type
_entity.pdbx_description
1 polymer ?
#
loop_
_entity_poly.entity_id
_entity_poly.type
_entity_poly.pdbx_seq_one_letter_code
_entity_poly.pdbx_strand_id
1 'polypeptide(L)' 'MGSFSAVHWLVVIVVCLLVFGPKRLGEAGQGLGDAIRNFKKGLAESDAEDAPPPRQIRGSRNRR' A
#
# COMPACT_ATOMS: atom_id res chain seq x y z
N MET A 1 11.05 -18.99 24.47
CA MET A 1 11.65 -18.94 23.11
C MET A 1 10.72 -18.16 22.18
N GLY A 2 10.65 -16.83 22.26
CA GLY A 2 9.67 -16.05 21.47
C GLY A 2 9.86 -14.54 21.51
N SER A 3 10.40 -14.02 22.62
CA SER A 3 10.60 -12.57 22.80
C SER A 3 11.84 -12.00 22.09
N PHE A 4 12.72 -12.84 21.55
CA PHE A 4 13.92 -12.37 20.82
C PHE A 4 13.64 -12.01 19.36
N SER A 5 12.61 -12.55 18.71
CA SER A 5 12.39 -12.36 17.27
C SER A 5 11.81 -10.98 16.94
N ALA A 6 10.79 -10.53 17.70
CA ALA A 6 10.16 -9.23 17.46
C ALA A 6 11.12 -8.06 17.75
N VAL A 7 11.88 -8.14 18.84
CA VAL A 7 12.88 -7.12 19.19
C VAL A 7 14.05 -7.13 18.21
N HIS A 8 14.48 -8.30 17.72
CA HIS A 8 15.53 -8.38 16.71
C HIS A 8 15.14 -7.65 15.41
N TRP A 9 13.93 -7.89 14.89
CA TRP A 9 13.44 -7.19 13.70
C TRP A 9 13.31 -5.67 13.92
N LEU A 10 12.89 -5.25 15.12
CA LEU A 10 12.84 -3.83 15.48
C LEU A 10 14.25 -3.19 15.48
N VAL A 11 15.24 -3.85 16.09
CA VAL A 11 16.63 -3.37 16.13
C VAL A 11 17.22 -3.29 14.73
N VAL A 12 16.98 -4.28 13.87
CA VAL A 12 17.45 -4.27 12.48
C VAL A 12 16.86 -3.08 11.71
N ILE A 13 15.56 -2.81 11.86
CA ILE A 13 14.92 -1.64 11.22
C ILE A 13 15.54 -0.33 11.72
N VAL A 14 15.78 -0.21 13.03
CA VAL A 14 16.41 0.99 13.60
C VAL A 14 17.83 1.18 13.06
N VAL A 15 18.63 0.12 12.99
CA VAL A 15 20.00 0.17 12.43
C VAL A 15 19.97 0.52 10.94
N CYS A 16 19.08 -0.08 10.15
CA CYS A 16 18.89 0.28 8.75
C CYS A 16 18.49 1.76 8.60
N LEU A 17 17.58 2.26 9.43
CA LEU A 17 17.19 3.67 9.41
C LEU A 17 18.33 4.62 9.80
N LEU A 18 19.23 4.21 10.69
CA LEU A 18 20.41 5.01 11.05
C LEU A 18 21.47 5.03 9.95
N VAL A 19 21.71 3.89 9.28
CA VAL A 19 22.70 3.76 8.21
C VAL A 19 22.22 4.41 6.91
N PHE A 20 21.00 4.09 6.47
CA PHE A 20 20.43 4.64 5.24
C PHE A 20 19.86 6.05 5.45
N GLY A 21 19.43 6.38 6.67
CA GLY A 21 18.75 7.62 7.00
C GLY A 21 17.25 7.56 6.63
N PRO A 22 16.33 8.14 7.44
CA PRO A 22 14.90 8.14 7.14
C PRO A 22 14.56 8.89 5.85
N LYS A 23 15.39 9.87 5.47
CA LYS A 23 15.19 10.68 4.26
C LYS A 23 15.38 9.88 2.97
N ARG A 24 16.43 9.05 2.89
CA ARG A 24 16.68 8.20 1.71
C ARG A 24 15.71 7.02 1.62
N LEU A 25 15.35 6.44 2.77
CA LEU A 25 14.33 5.38 2.80
C LEU A 25 12.95 5.91 2.38
N GLY A 26 12.62 7.14 2.77
CA GLY A 26 11.40 7.84 2.36
C GLY A 26 11.36 8.14 0.86
N GLU A 27 12.44 8.70 0.30
CA GLU A 27 12.53 9.00 -1.14
C GLU A 27 12.42 7.72 -2.00
N ALA A 28 13.13 6.65 -1.62
CA ALA A 28 13.04 5.36 -2.30
C ALA A 28 11.67 4.70 -2.11
N GLY A 29 11.10 4.79 -0.91
CA GLY A 29 9.80 4.25 -0.57
C GLY A 29 8.64 4.95 -1.27
N GLN A 30 8.73 6.25 -1.52
CA GLN A 30 7.73 7.00 -2.30
C GLN A 30 7.66 6.49 -3.73
N GLY A 31 8.81 6.37 -4.42
CA GLY A 31 8.84 5.83 -5.79
C GLY A 31 8.34 4.38 -5.88
N LEU A 32 8.74 3.53 -4.94
CA LEU A 32 8.27 2.15 -4.88
C LEU A 32 6.77 2.06 -4.54
N GLY A 33 6.30 2.92 -3.64
CA GLY A 33 4.90 3.01 -3.21
C GLY A 33 3.98 3.44 -4.34
N ASP A 34 4.38 4.44 -5.13
CA ASP A 34 3.61 4.89 -6.30
C ASP A 34 3.55 3.82 -7.38
N ALA A 35 4.65 3.09 -7.62
CA ALA A 35 4.68 1.95 -8.54
C ALA A 35 3.72 0.83 -8.09
N ILE A 36 3.76 0.44 -6.81
CA ILE A 36 2.85 -0.58 -6.25
C ILE A 36 1.40 -0.10 -6.29
N ARG A 37 1.15 1.19 -6.04
CA ARG A 37 -0.20 1.77 -6.05
C ARG A 37 -0.80 1.80 -7.46
N ASN A 38 -0.01 2.12 -8.47
CA ASN A 38 -0.42 2.06 -9.86
C ASN A 38 -0.57 0.61 -10.35
N PHE A 39 0.32 -0.29 -9.92
CA PHE A 39 0.20 -1.73 -10.22
C PHE A 39 -1.10 -2.31 -9.64
N LYS A 40 -1.42 -1.98 -8.38
CA LYS A 40 -2.68 -2.40 -7.73
C LYS A 40 -3.92 -1.81 -8.42
N LYS A 41 -3.85 -0.56 -8.88
CA LYS A 41 -4.94 0.06 -9.65
C LYS A 41 -5.15 -0.64 -11.00
N GLY A 42 -4.07 -0.92 -11.74
CA GLY A 42 -4.14 -1.62 -13.03
C GLY A 42 -4.66 -3.05 -12.89
N LEU A 43 -4.27 -3.76 -11.83
CA LEU A 43 -4.84 -5.07 -11.49
C LEU A 43 -6.34 -4.95 -11.16
N ALA A 44 -6.73 -4.02 -10.29
CA ALA A 44 -8.12 -3.82 -9.91
C ALA A 44 -9.02 -3.39 -11.08
N GLU A 45 -8.48 -2.65 -12.05
CA GLU A 45 -9.16 -2.26 -13.28
C GLU A 45 -9.29 -3.45 -14.25
N SER A 46 -8.25 -4.31 -14.33
CA SER A 46 -8.31 -5.55 -15.11
C SER A 46 -9.30 -6.57 -14.52
N ASP A 47 -9.38 -6.67 -13.18
CA ASP A 47 -10.41 -7.46 -12.48
C ASP A 47 -11.82 -6.86 -12.62
N ALA A 48 -11.93 -5.54 -12.78
CA ALA A 48 -13.22 -4.85 -12.98
C ALA A 48 -13.74 -4.95 -14.43
N GLU A 49 -12.86 -5.18 -15.41
CA GLU A 49 -13.25 -5.44 -16.80
C GLU A 49 -13.83 -6.87 -16.98
N ASP A 50 -13.49 -7.80 -16.08
CA ASP A 50 -14.01 -9.19 -16.05
C ASP A 50 -15.21 -9.36 -15.07
N ALA A 51 -15.44 -8.38 -14.18
CA ALA A 51 -16.56 -8.38 -13.25
C ALA A 51 -17.72 -7.50 -13.77
N PRO A 52 -18.99 -7.96 -13.72
CA PRO A 52 -20.12 -7.11 -14.10
C PRO A 52 -20.12 -5.85 -13.23
N PRO A 53 -20.35 -4.65 -13.82
CA PRO A 53 -20.06 -3.38 -13.17
C PRO A 53 -20.72 -3.33 -11.80
N PRO A 54 -20.00 -2.91 -10.75
CA PRO A 54 -20.55 -2.83 -9.41
C PRO A 54 -21.74 -1.89 -9.48
N ARG A 55 -22.92 -2.48 -9.29
CA ARG A 55 -24.21 -1.80 -9.26
C ARG A 55 -24.07 -0.62 -8.29
N GLN A 56 -23.83 0.57 -8.83
CA GLN A 56 -23.84 1.82 -8.08
C GLN A 56 -25.28 2.02 -7.59
N ILE A 57 -25.60 1.43 -6.46
CA ILE A 57 -26.73 1.83 -5.63
C ILE A 57 -26.31 3.13 -4.95
N ARG A 58 -26.06 4.18 -5.73
CA ARG A 58 -25.91 5.55 -5.22
C ARG A 58 -27.13 6.34 -5.63
N GLY A 59 -28.14 6.22 -4.77
CA GLY A 59 -29.07 7.31 -4.53
C GLY A 59 -29.93 7.71 -5.73
N SER A 60 -30.94 6.89 -6.01
CA SER A 60 -32.24 7.41 -6.45
C SER A 60 -32.80 8.33 -5.36
N ARG A 61 -32.26 9.55 -5.27
CA ARG A 61 -32.83 10.68 -4.53
C ARG A 61 -33.06 11.84 -5.49
N ASN A 62 -33.54 11.50 -6.68
CA ASN A 62 -34.16 12.45 -7.60
C ASN A 62 -35.67 12.21 -7.60
N ARG A 63 -36.36 12.86 -6.66
CA ARG A 63 -37.77 13.23 -6.79
C ARG A 63 -37.85 14.73 -6.56
N ARG A 64 -37.54 15.50 -7.60
CA ARG A 64 -38.09 16.83 -7.85
C ARG A 64 -38.43 16.93 -9.32
#